data_AF-A0A7X2XLP1-F1
#
_entry.id   AF-A0A7X2XLP1-F1
#
_cell.length_a   1.000
_cell.length_b   1.000
_cell.length_c   1.000
_cell.angle_alpha   90.00
_cell.angle_beta   90.00
_cell.angle_gamma   90.00
#
_symmetry.space_group_name_H-M   'P 1'
#
loop_
_entity.id
_entity.type
_entity.pdbx_description
1 polymer ?
#
loop_
_entity_poly.entity_id
_entity_poly.type
_entity_poly.pdbx_seq_one_letter_code
_entity_poly.pdbx_strand_id
1 'polypeptide(L)'
;NSDYADIQKFEVVADGKVIYSSDSKYPKGIKYDTSAFLVDVEIPKDTQTIELKSYSGKHTWADELVLGGALFMANGKFKNPNDWSEVDKRREINNEHPLLMMPLYANGEEFNQGKYTFWGGDTLTGKWENIPDDLKPYTVIQLHPDDLPKRDGAARDFYEHMLEEAAKYVNPKTGKNEPIPVILTVYTAGNMPYYTSAHWLSTSWIDKMYQKYPNLHGIFS
;
A
#
# COMPACT_ATOMS: atom_id res chain seq x y z
N ASN A 1 6.92 -27.40 22.21
CA ASN A 1 7.10 -25.95 21.97
C ASN A 1 7.93 -25.71 20.72
N SER A 2 7.45 -26.15 19.55
CA SER A 2 8.16 -26.06 18.26
C SER A 2 7.67 -24.92 17.37
N ASP A 3 6.66 -24.17 17.81
CA ASP A 3 5.85 -23.30 16.93
C ASP A 3 6.10 -21.79 17.15
N TYR A 4 7.15 -21.46 17.92
CA TYR A 4 7.59 -20.09 18.18
C TYR A 4 8.94 -19.84 17.50
N ALA A 5 9.17 -18.61 17.04
CA ALA A 5 10.36 -18.22 16.28
C ALA A 5 10.56 -19.10 15.04
N ASP A 6 9.57 -19.09 14.15
CA ASP A 6 9.59 -19.82 12.88
C ASP A 6 9.57 -18.84 11.69
N ILE A 7 10.74 -18.29 11.40
CA ILE A 7 10.95 -17.44 10.23
C ILE A 7 11.29 -18.34 9.05
N GLN A 8 10.41 -18.44 8.06
CA GLN A 8 10.61 -19.27 6.87
C GLN A 8 11.85 -18.87 6.08
N LYS A 9 12.06 -17.56 5.90
CA LYS A 9 13.26 -17.02 5.26
C LYS A 9 13.43 -15.53 5.50
N PHE A 10 14.64 -15.05 5.23
CA PHE A 10 15.00 -13.65 5.15
C PHE A 10 15.56 -13.35 3.76
N GLU A 11 15.14 -12.24 3.15
CA GLU A 11 15.59 -11.80 1.84
C GLU A 11 16.04 -10.34 1.85
N VAL A 12 17.10 -10.06 1.09
CA VAL A 12 17.49 -8.70 0.72
C VAL A 12 17.09 -8.50 -0.74
N VAL A 13 16.32 -7.45 -1.00
CA VAL A 13 15.79 -7.13 -2.32
C VAL A 13 16.30 -5.76 -2.74
N ALA A 14 16.92 -5.66 -3.91
CA ALA A 14 17.33 -4.41 -4.53
C ALA A 14 16.47 -4.15 -5.77
N ASP A 15 15.75 -3.03 -5.80
CA ASP A 15 14.88 -2.62 -6.90
C ASP A 15 13.92 -3.74 -7.36
N GLY A 16 13.31 -4.43 -6.39
CA GLY A 16 12.40 -5.53 -6.61
C GLY A 16 13.05 -6.88 -6.97
N LYS A 17 14.38 -6.94 -7.11
CA LYS A 17 15.13 -8.17 -7.38
C LYS A 17 15.75 -8.73 -6.10
N VAL A 18 15.49 -10.01 -5.80
CA VAL A 18 16.14 -10.72 -4.69
C VAL A 18 17.64 -10.85 -4.98
N ILE A 19 18.47 -10.25 -4.13
CA ILE A 19 19.95 -10.31 -4.20
C ILE A 19 20.53 -11.22 -3.11
N TYR A 20 19.74 -11.56 -2.10
CA TYR A 20 20.07 -12.57 -1.09
C TYR A 20 18.81 -13.27 -0.60
N SER A 21 18.90 -14.58 -0.36
CA SER A 21 17.86 -15.35 0.32
C SER A 21 18.49 -16.38 1.24
N SER A 22 18.05 -16.39 2.50
CA SER A 22 18.51 -17.35 3.51
C SER A 22 18.12 -18.79 3.19
N ASP A 23 17.12 -19.00 2.32
CA ASP A 23 16.58 -20.31 1.94
C ASP A 23 17.66 -21.25 1.37
N SER A 24 18.66 -20.68 0.69
CA SER A 24 19.82 -21.42 0.17
C SER A 24 20.63 -22.14 1.26
N LYS A 25 20.70 -21.57 2.47
CA LYS A 25 21.49 -22.07 3.59
C LYS A 25 20.61 -22.68 4.68
N TYR A 26 19.38 -22.20 4.82
CA TYR A 26 18.41 -22.60 5.83
C TYR A 26 17.06 -22.95 5.16
N PRO A 27 16.99 -24.04 4.37
CA PRO A 27 15.80 -24.40 3.60
C PRO A 27 14.61 -24.86 4.46
N LYS A 28 14.80 -24.95 5.79
CA LYS A 28 13.76 -25.28 6.78
C LYS A 28 13.37 -24.06 7.63
N GLY A 29 13.84 -22.87 7.27
CA GLY A 29 13.69 -21.65 8.03
C GLY A 29 14.75 -21.44 9.10
N ILE A 30 14.66 -20.26 9.71
CA ILE A 30 15.47 -19.76 10.81
C ILE A 30 14.65 -19.96 12.08
N LYS A 31 15.19 -20.75 13.00
CA LYS A 31 14.58 -21.13 14.27
C LYS A 31 15.25 -20.43 15.45
N TYR A 32 14.66 -20.50 16.64
CA TYR A 32 15.23 -19.92 17.85
C TYR A 32 16.68 -20.37 18.16
N ASP A 33 17.04 -21.59 17.77
CA ASP A 33 18.37 -22.20 17.99
C ASP A 33 19.30 -22.06 16.77
N THR A 34 18.84 -21.39 15.70
CA THR A 34 19.69 -21.09 14.56
C THR A 34 20.73 -20.04 14.98
N SER A 35 22.00 -20.42 14.90
CA SER A 35 23.09 -19.49 15.19
C SER A 35 23.03 -18.27 14.27
N ALA A 36 23.31 -17.08 14.82
CA ALA A 36 23.43 -15.86 14.04
C ALA A 36 24.39 -16.06 12.85
N PHE A 37 24.04 -15.50 11.70
CA PHE A 37 24.81 -15.64 10.48
C PHE A 37 25.02 -14.29 9.81
N LEU A 38 26.18 -14.11 9.19
CA LEU A 38 26.51 -12.91 8.43
C LEU A 38 25.75 -12.90 7.11
N VAL A 39 25.14 -11.76 6.80
CA VAL A 39 24.59 -11.42 5.49
C VAL A 39 25.49 -10.35 4.91
N ASP A 40 26.30 -10.72 3.94
CA ASP A 40 27.21 -9.84 3.21
C ASP A 40 26.85 -9.91 1.72
N VAL A 41 26.39 -8.80 1.16
CA VAL A 41 25.74 -8.76 -0.15
C VAL A 41 26.20 -7.50 -0.89
N GLU A 42 26.68 -7.69 -2.11
CA GLU A 42 26.99 -6.58 -3.00
C GLU A 42 25.69 -5.96 -3.54
N ILE A 43 25.54 -4.66 -3.36
CA ILE A 43 24.39 -3.91 -3.85
C ILE A 43 24.67 -3.47 -5.29
N PRO A 44 23.78 -3.78 -6.25
CA PRO A 44 23.94 -3.34 -7.63
C PRO A 44 24.13 -1.82 -7.75
N LYS A 45 24.93 -1.42 -8.73
CA LYS A 45 25.16 0.00 -9.01
C LYS A 45 23.82 0.69 -9.35
N ASP A 46 23.69 1.93 -8.89
CA ASP A 46 22.55 2.81 -9.15
C ASP A 46 21.22 2.29 -8.55
N THR A 47 21.30 1.36 -7.59
CA THR A 47 20.12 0.91 -6.86
C THR A 47 19.45 2.04 -6.09
N GLN A 48 18.12 2.13 -6.23
CA GLN A 48 17.31 3.19 -5.63
C GLN A 48 16.62 2.73 -4.35
N THR A 49 16.29 1.44 -4.28
CA THR A 49 15.53 0.85 -3.18
C THR A 49 16.18 -0.43 -2.68
N ILE A 50 16.28 -0.55 -1.36
CA ILE A 50 16.64 -1.79 -0.66
C ILE A 50 15.50 -2.14 0.28
N GLU A 51 14.97 -3.35 0.15
CA GLU A 51 13.96 -3.92 1.05
C GLU A 51 14.55 -5.11 1.81
N LEU A 52 14.25 -5.18 3.10
CA LEU A 52 14.65 -6.29 3.98
C LEU A 52 13.37 -7.04 4.34
N LYS A 53 13.19 -8.24 3.80
CA LYS A 53 11.94 -9.00 3.91
C LYS A 53 12.13 -10.21 4.81
N SER A 54 11.30 -10.30 5.84
CA SER A 54 11.17 -11.47 6.70
C SER A 54 9.85 -12.17 6.42
N TYR A 55 9.88 -13.48 6.31
CA TYR A 55 8.70 -14.29 6.01
C TYR A 55 8.40 -15.17 7.21
N SER A 56 7.34 -14.84 7.95
CA SER A 56 6.85 -15.70 9.03
C SER A 56 6.27 -17.01 8.47
N GLY A 57 6.27 -18.04 9.31
CA GLY A 57 5.60 -19.30 9.04
C GLY A 57 4.08 -19.18 9.09
N LYS A 58 3.44 -20.16 9.74
CA LYS A 58 1.98 -20.15 9.93
C LYS A 58 1.51 -19.01 10.85
N HIS A 59 2.38 -18.58 11.76
CA HIS A 59 2.13 -17.58 12.78
C HIS A 59 3.35 -16.67 12.89
N THR A 60 3.17 -15.47 13.43
CA THR A 60 4.24 -14.49 13.69
C THR A 60 4.78 -14.57 15.12
N TRP A 61 4.43 -15.63 15.86
CA TRP A 61 4.63 -15.69 17.31
C TRP A 61 6.11 -15.83 17.67
N ALA A 62 6.63 -14.80 18.33
CA ALA A 62 8.04 -14.69 18.73
C ALA A 62 9.02 -14.73 17.54
N ASP A 63 8.58 -14.31 16.35
CA ASP A 63 9.46 -14.10 15.19
C ASP A 63 10.25 -12.80 15.34
N GLU A 64 11.14 -12.78 16.34
CA GLU A 64 11.99 -11.63 16.66
C GLU A 64 13.23 -11.61 15.76
N LEU A 65 13.05 -11.32 14.47
CA LEU A 65 14.19 -11.13 13.56
C LEU A 65 14.95 -9.84 13.92
N VAL A 66 16.22 -9.97 14.27
CA VAL A 66 17.09 -8.83 14.59
C VAL A 66 18.26 -8.76 13.61
N LEU A 67 18.48 -7.58 13.02
CA LEU A 67 19.64 -7.30 12.18
C LEU A 67 20.76 -6.67 13.01
N GLY A 68 21.52 -7.53 13.69
CA GLY A 68 22.63 -7.10 14.54
C GLY A 68 23.77 -6.48 13.72
N GLY A 69 24.02 -5.18 13.92
CA GLY A 69 25.14 -4.48 13.27
C GLY A 69 24.93 -4.17 11.78
N ALA A 70 23.67 -4.05 11.32
CA ALA A 70 23.37 -3.69 9.94
C ALA A 70 24.05 -2.36 9.55
N LEU A 71 24.81 -2.37 8.45
CA LEU A 71 25.49 -1.20 7.91
C LEU A 71 25.50 -1.25 6.39
N PHE A 72 25.55 -0.06 5.77
CA PHE A 72 25.81 0.09 4.34
C PHE A 72 27.21 0.64 4.13
N MET A 73 27.97 0.00 3.24
CA MET A 73 29.21 0.56 2.70
C MET A 73 28.85 1.39 1.46
N ALA A 74 28.86 2.71 1.58
CA ALA A 74 28.49 3.62 0.49
C ALA A 74 29.63 4.60 0.17
N ASN A 75 29.89 4.81 -1.12
CA ASN A 75 30.80 5.86 -1.59
C ASN A 75 30.15 7.27 -1.56
N GLY A 76 28.84 7.34 -1.37
CA GLY A 76 28.06 8.57 -1.26
C GLY A 76 27.51 8.81 0.14
N LYS A 77 26.70 9.85 0.29
CA LYS A 77 25.95 10.13 1.51
C LYS A 77 24.49 9.78 1.30
N PHE A 78 23.89 9.04 2.22
CA PHE A 78 22.43 9.01 2.32
C PHE A 78 21.96 10.41 2.72
N LYS A 79 20.82 10.84 2.17
CA LYS A 79 20.17 12.05 2.65
C LYS A 79 19.80 11.82 4.11
N ASN A 80 20.32 12.64 5.02
CA ASN A 80 19.98 12.59 6.43
C ASN A 80 18.44 12.69 6.54
N PRO A 81 17.77 11.77 7.27
CA PRO A 81 16.32 11.83 7.45
C PRO A 81 15.82 13.16 8.00
N ASN A 82 16.63 13.85 8.81
CA ASN A 82 16.30 15.17 9.35
C ASN A 82 16.45 16.30 8.33
N ASP A 83 17.14 16.05 7.21
CA ASP A 83 17.29 17.00 6.09
C ASP A 83 16.26 16.71 4.98
N TRP A 84 15.27 15.84 5.24
CA TRP A 84 14.14 15.68 4.36
C TRP A 84 13.29 16.95 4.43
N SER A 85 13.26 17.70 3.35
CA SER A 85 12.29 18.78 3.18
C SER A 85 10.89 18.17 3.26
N GLU A 86 10.01 18.75 4.10
CA GLU A 86 8.60 18.43 4.03
C GLU A 86 8.13 18.57 2.59
N VAL A 87 7.48 17.52 2.07
CA VAL A 87 6.85 17.58 0.76
C VAL A 87 5.56 18.38 0.93
N ASP A 88 5.28 19.29 0.00
CA ASP A 88 4.04 20.06 0.00
C ASP A 88 2.83 19.13 0.18
N LYS A 89 1.96 19.47 1.14
CA LYS A 89 0.76 18.70 1.41
C LYS A 89 -0.15 18.73 0.19
N ARG A 90 -0.70 17.57 -0.20
CA ARG A 90 -1.68 17.48 -1.31
C ARG A 90 -2.99 18.19 -1.03
N ARG A 91 -3.33 18.34 0.26
CA ARG A 91 -4.43 19.15 0.75
C ARG A 91 -4.18 19.59 2.19
N GLU A 92 -4.84 20.66 2.60
CA GLU A 92 -4.91 21.06 3.99
C GLU A 92 -6.01 20.27 4.73
N ILE A 93 -5.74 19.91 5.99
CA ILE A 93 -6.71 19.32 6.92
C ILE A 93 -6.46 19.92 8.29
N ASN A 94 -7.34 20.82 8.71
CA ASN A 94 -7.27 21.48 10.00
C ASN A 94 -8.68 22.00 10.40
N ASN A 95 -8.78 22.85 11.42
CA ASN A 95 -10.05 23.41 11.88
C ASN A 95 -10.71 24.37 10.87
N GLU A 96 -9.93 25.02 10.00
CA GLU A 96 -10.43 25.88 8.91
C GLU A 96 -10.74 25.09 7.63
N HIS A 97 -10.08 23.93 7.46
CA HIS A 97 -10.27 23.01 6.35
C HIS A 97 -10.63 21.61 6.87
N PRO A 98 -11.84 21.41 7.42
CA PRO A 98 -12.26 20.11 7.90
C PRO A 98 -12.35 19.09 6.76
N LEU A 99 -12.43 17.81 7.11
CA LEU A 99 -12.52 16.72 6.15
C LEU A 99 -13.74 15.82 6.45
N LEU A 100 -14.62 15.70 5.47
CA LEU A 100 -15.67 14.69 5.39
C LEU A 100 -15.23 13.57 4.44
N MET A 101 -15.13 12.35 4.95
CA MET A 101 -14.86 11.16 4.13
C MET A 101 -16.17 10.58 3.62
N MET A 102 -16.26 10.33 2.32
CA MET A 102 -17.43 9.74 1.65
C MET A 102 -17.09 8.33 1.20
N PRO A 103 -17.48 7.30 1.96
CA PRO A 103 -17.09 5.93 1.67
C PRO A 103 -17.86 5.34 0.49
N LEU A 104 -17.14 4.62 -0.36
CA LEU A 104 -17.68 3.75 -1.41
C LEU A 104 -17.06 2.35 -1.25
N TYR A 105 -17.92 1.36 -0.98
CA TYR A 105 -17.53 -0.01 -0.69
C TYR A 105 -17.63 -0.87 -1.95
N ALA A 106 -16.52 -1.45 -2.39
CA ALA A 106 -16.46 -2.25 -3.61
C ALA A 106 -17.41 -3.46 -3.54
N ASN A 107 -18.09 -3.78 -4.64
CA ASN A 107 -18.93 -4.97 -4.71
C ASN A 107 -18.13 -6.17 -5.26
N GLY A 108 -17.71 -7.07 -4.38
CA GLY A 108 -16.94 -8.26 -4.73
C GLY A 108 -17.70 -9.27 -5.61
N GLU A 109 -19.02 -9.40 -5.42
CA GLU A 109 -19.86 -10.29 -6.21
C GLU A 109 -19.94 -9.86 -7.69
N GLU A 110 -20.15 -8.56 -7.93
CA GLU A 110 -20.18 -7.99 -9.28
C GLU A 110 -18.79 -7.89 -9.90
N PHE A 111 -17.74 -7.68 -9.09
CA PHE A 111 -16.36 -7.74 -9.56
C PHE A 111 -15.99 -9.12 -10.13
N ASN A 112 -16.44 -10.20 -9.49
CA ASN A 112 -16.26 -11.55 -10.05
C ASN A 112 -16.99 -11.77 -11.39
N GLN A 113 -17.94 -10.90 -11.73
CA GLN A 113 -18.65 -10.89 -13.02
C GLN A 113 -18.02 -9.92 -14.03
N GLY A 114 -16.87 -9.31 -13.69
CA GLY A 114 -16.14 -8.36 -14.54
C GLY A 114 -16.65 -6.92 -14.50
N LYS A 115 -17.42 -6.54 -13.46
CA LYS A 115 -17.94 -5.19 -13.29
C LYS A 115 -17.20 -4.43 -12.17
N TYR A 116 -17.17 -3.11 -12.29
CA TYR A 116 -16.53 -2.23 -11.30
C TYR A 116 -17.60 -1.36 -10.63
N THR A 117 -18.22 -1.88 -9.58
CA THR A 117 -19.37 -1.26 -8.93
C THR A 117 -19.20 -1.23 -7.41
N PHE A 118 -20.09 -0.49 -6.75
CA PHE A 118 -20.11 -0.36 -5.30
C PHE A 118 -21.40 -0.91 -4.72
N TRP A 119 -21.34 -1.44 -3.51
CA TRP A 119 -22.53 -1.74 -2.72
C TRP A 119 -23.36 -0.47 -2.52
N GLY A 120 -24.69 -0.61 -2.63
CA GLY A 120 -25.63 0.52 -2.57
C GLY A 120 -25.92 1.19 -3.92
N GLY A 121 -25.24 0.78 -5.00
CA GLY A 121 -25.52 1.27 -6.36
C GLY A 121 -24.99 2.68 -6.65
N ASP A 122 -24.27 3.29 -5.72
CA ASP A 122 -23.50 4.51 -5.98
C ASP A 122 -22.43 4.24 -7.06
N THR A 123 -22.09 5.27 -7.83
CA THR A 123 -20.90 5.29 -8.70
C THR A 123 -19.95 6.37 -8.22
N LEU A 124 -18.65 6.25 -8.49
CA LEU A 124 -17.66 7.24 -8.04
C LEU A 124 -17.98 8.62 -8.59
N THR A 125 -18.13 8.73 -9.91
CA THR A 125 -18.48 9.99 -10.58
C THR A 125 -19.85 10.52 -10.13
N GLY A 126 -20.87 9.67 -10.10
CA GLY A 126 -22.22 10.09 -9.73
C GLY A 126 -22.32 10.54 -8.27
N LYS A 127 -21.59 9.89 -7.35
CA LYS A 127 -21.52 10.32 -5.96
C LYS A 127 -20.85 11.68 -5.84
N TRP A 128 -19.74 11.89 -6.54
CA TRP A 128 -19.02 13.16 -6.53
C TRP A 128 -19.83 14.33 -7.09
N GLU A 129 -20.53 14.11 -8.20
CA GLU A 129 -21.40 15.12 -8.81
C GLU A 129 -22.51 15.59 -7.87
N ASN A 130 -23.07 14.65 -7.10
CA ASN A 130 -24.15 14.91 -6.15
C ASN A 130 -23.70 15.59 -4.84
N ILE A 131 -22.40 15.66 -4.54
CA ILE A 131 -21.91 16.42 -3.38
C ILE A 131 -22.19 17.90 -3.66
N PRO A 132 -22.83 18.66 -2.74
CA PRO A 132 -23.02 20.10 -2.88
C PRO A 132 -21.68 20.81 -3.16
N ASP A 133 -21.68 21.79 -4.09
CA ASP A 133 -20.45 22.42 -4.56
C ASP A 133 -19.66 23.11 -3.42
N ASP A 134 -20.34 23.60 -2.39
CA ASP A 134 -19.75 24.18 -1.18
C ASP A 134 -19.07 23.14 -0.26
N LEU A 135 -19.49 21.88 -0.33
CA LEU A 135 -18.90 20.79 0.44
C LEU A 135 -17.74 20.09 -0.28
N LYS A 136 -17.65 20.19 -1.62
CA LYS A 136 -16.59 19.54 -2.41
C LYS A 136 -15.16 19.86 -1.91
N PRO A 137 -14.79 21.11 -1.55
CA PRO A 137 -13.44 21.40 -1.05
C PRO A 137 -13.08 20.64 0.24
N TYR A 138 -14.07 20.28 1.04
CA TYR A 138 -13.91 19.63 2.34
C TYR A 138 -14.24 18.13 2.31
N THR A 139 -14.48 17.57 1.11
CA THR A 139 -14.92 16.18 0.96
C THR A 139 -13.93 15.38 0.13
N VAL A 140 -13.73 14.11 0.49
CA VAL A 140 -12.87 13.17 -0.24
C VAL A 140 -13.58 11.82 -0.35
N ILE A 141 -13.50 11.20 -1.53
CA ILE A 141 -14.02 9.84 -1.72
C ILE A 141 -13.06 8.86 -1.04
N GLN A 142 -13.57 8.05 -0.11
CA GLN A 142 -12.82 6.94 0.47
C GLN A 142 -13.24 5.65 -0.24
N LEU A 143 -12.31 4.99 -0.93
CA LEU A 143 -12.56 3.67 -1.51
C LEU A 143 -12.23 2.60 -0.48
N HIS A 144 -13.18 1.69 -0.24
CA HIS A 144 -13.03 0.56 0.67
C HIS A 144 -13.13 -0.75 -0.12
N PRO A 145 -12.26 -1.75 0.12
CA PRO A 145 -12.19 -2.95 -0.73
C PRO A 145 -13.29 -3.97 -0.40
N ASP A 146 -13.92 -3.80 0.76
CA ASP A 146 -15.02 -4.62 1.28
C ASP A 146 -14.80 -6.12 1.04
N ASP A 147 -15.67 -6.76 0.25
CA ASP A 147 -15.70 -8.18 -0.03
C ASP A 147 -15.03 -8.56 -1.37
N LEU A 148 -14.20 -7.66 -1.95
CA LEU A 148 -13.40 -8.00 -3.13
C LEU A 148 -12.64 -9.33 -2.92
N PRO A 149 -12.45 -10.14 -3.98
CA PRO A 149 -11.84 -11.45 -3.87
C PRO A 149 -10.52 -11.42 -3.10
N LYS A 150 -10.42 -12.30 -2.09
CA LYS A 150 -9.23 -12.44 -1.23
C LYS A 150 -8.12 -13.20 -1.94
N ARG A 151 -7.56 -12.58 -2.98
CA ARG A 151 -6.45 -13.06 -3.79
C ARG A 151 -5.64 -11.88 -4.31
N ASP A 152 -4.40 -12.17 -4.68
CA ASP A 152 -3.51 -11.18 -5.30
C ASP A 152 -4.14 -10.56 -6.54
N GLY A 153 -3.90 -9.26 -6.71
CA GLY A 153 -4.34 -8.46 -7.86
C GLY A 153 -5.76 -7.88 -7.77
N ALA A 154 -6.69 -8.49 -7.03
CA ALA A 154 -8.10 -8.04 -7.02
C ALA A 154 -8.28 -6.59 -6.55
N ALA A 155 -7.71 -6.23 -5.39
CA ALA A 155 -7.79 -4.87 -4.87
C ALA A 155 -7.03 -3.86 -5.74
N ARG A 156 -5.88 -4.23 -6.30
CA ARG A 156 -5.10 -3.36 -7.19
C ARG A 156 -5.86 -3.05 -8.46
N ASP A 157 -6.46 -4.06 -9.09
CA ASP A 157 -7.26 -3.93 -10.30
C ASP A 157 -8.44 -2.97 -10.09
N PHE A 158 -9.22 -3.23 -9.04
CA PHE A 158 -10.36 -2.37 -8.69
C PHE A 158 -9.95 -0.93 -8.37
N TYR A 159 -8.90 -0.73 -7.56
CA TYR A 159 -8.43 0.61 -7.20
C TYR A 159 -7.80 1.36 -8.36
N GLU A 160 -7.03 0.70 -9.23
CA GLU A 160 -6.48 1.34 -10.43
C GLU A 160 -7.60 1.78 -11.39
N HIS A 161 -8.64 0.96 -11.58
CA HIS A 161 -9.83 1.36 -12.35
C HIS A 161 -10.48 2.63 -11.78
N MET A 162 -10.72 2.67 -10.47
CA MET A 162 -11.38 3.81 -9.82
C MET A 162 -10.50 5.07 -9.76
N LEU A 163 -9.18 4.91 -9.61
CA LEU A 163 -8.23 6.04 -9.68
C LEU A 163 -8.18 6.64 -11.08
N GLU A 164 -8.23 5.82 -12.13
CA GLU A 164 -8.32 6.29 -13.52
C GLU A 164 -9.64 7.06 -13.77
N GLU A 165 -10.78 6.54 -13.29
CA GLU A 165 -12.06 7.24 -13.37
C GLU A 165 -11.99 8.59 -12.65
N ALA A 166 -11.51 8.61 -11.40
CA ALA A 166 -11.35 9.81 -10.61
C ALA A 166 -10.43 10.84 -11.28
N ALA A 167 -9.31 10.41 -11.87
CA ALA A 167 -8.32 11.28 -12.51
C ALA A 167 -8.79 11.89 -13.85
N LYS A 168 -9.77 11.25 -14.50
CA LYS A 168 -10.32 11.66 -15.81
C LYS A 168 -11.67 12.36 -15.71
N TYR A 169 -12.17 12.60 -14.50
CA TYR A 169 -13.46 13.24 -14.29
C TYR A 169 -13.53 14.63 -14.94
N VAL A 170 -14.48 14.81 -15.84
CA VAL A 170 -14.78 16.10 -16.47
C VAL A 170 -16.02 16.67 -15.82
N ASN A 171 -15.91 17.85 -15.20
CA ASN A 171 -17.04 18.52 -14.60
C ASN A 171 -18.03 18.96 -15.71
N PRO A 172 -19.28 18.47 -15.71
CA PRO A 172 -20.24 18.74 -16.79
C PRO A 172 -20.68 20.21 -16.84
N LYS A 173 -20.54 20.97 -15.74
CA LYS A 173 -20.86 22.41 -15.69
C LYS A 173 -19.77 23.28 -16.32
N THR A 174 -18.50 22.89 -16.19
CA THR A 174 -17.34 23.71 -16.62
C THR A 174 -16.65 23.15 -17.87
N GLY A 175 -16.87 21.88 -18.21
CA GLY A 175 -16.18 21.16 -19.28
C GLY A 175 -14.69 20.90 -19.01
N LYS A 176 -14.22 21.14 -17.79
CA LYS A 176 -12.80 20.98 -17.42
C LYS A 176 -12.57 19.63 -16.74
N ASN A 177 -11.39 19.07 -16.96
CA ASN A 177 -10.91 17.95 -16.15
C ASN A 177 -10.61 18.46 -14.73
N GLU A 178 -11.31 17.92 -13.75
CA GLU A 178 -11.23 18.33 -12.34
C GLU A 178 -11.07 17.06 -11.46
N PRO A 179 -9.87 16.44 -11.42
CA PRO A 179 -9.66 15.15 -10.78
C PRO A 179 -10.28 15.01 -9.38
N ILE A 180 -11.08 13.95 -9.18
CA ILE A 180 -11.79 13.70 -7.92
C ILE A 180 -10.79 13.32 -6.83
N PRO A 181 -10.78 13.96 -5.65
CA PRO A 181 -9.88 13.60 -4.57
C PRO A 181 -10.27 12.25 -3.95
N VAL A 182 -9.27 11.38 -3.78
CA VAL A 182 -9.45 10.00 -3.30
C VAL A 182 -8.56 9.69 -2.10
N ILE A 183 -9.08 8.86 -1.19
CA ILE A 183 -8.36 8.10 -0.16
C ILE A 183 -8.61 6.61 -0.40
N LEU A 184 -7.55 5.80 -0.33
CA LEU A 184 -7.67 4.33 -0.42
C LEU A 184 -7.59 3.69 0.96
N THR A 185 -8.49 2.74 1.25
CA THR A 185 -8.34 1.87 2.42
C THR A 185 -7.31 0.77 2.11
N VAL A 186 -6.12 0.87 2.69
CA VAL A 186 -5.00 -0.04 2.39
C VAL A 186 -4.77 -1.08 3.48
N TYR A 187 -5.36 -0.90 4.65
CA TYR A 187 -5.24 -1.81 5.78
C TYR A 187 -6.58 -1.88 6.52
N THR A 188 -6.99 -3.07 6.96
CA THR A 188 -8.21 -3.31 7.74
C THR A 188 -8.19 -4.76 8.25
N ALA A 189 -8.87 -5.06 9.36
CA ALA A 189 -8.97 -6.42 9.93
C ALA A 189 -7.62 -7.15 10.09
N GLY A 190 -6.59 -6.42 10.55
CA GLY A 190 -5.21 -6.94 10.67
C GLY A 190 -4.56 -7.29 9.33
N ASN A 191 -5.17 -6.86 8.23
CA ASN A 191 -4.76 -7.11 6.85
C ASN A 191 -4.52 -8.60 6.55
N MET A 192 -5.24 -9.47 7.28
CA MET A 192 -5.09 -10.91 7.16
C MET A 192 -5.65 -11.40 5.81
N PRO A 193 -4.98 -12.34 5.13
CA PRO A 193 -5.37 -12.78 3.79
C PRO A 193 -6.74 -13.48 3.76
N TYR A 194 -7.22 -13.97 4.89
CA TYR A 194 -8.55 -14.58 5.02
C TYR A 194 -9.66 -13.58 5.37
N TYR A 195 -9.33 -12.31 5.69
CA TYR A 195 -10.32 -11.26 5.94
C TYR A 195 -10.47 -10.27 4.80
N THR A 196 -9.39 -9.85 4.15
CA THR A 196 -9.46 -8.74 3.20
C THR A 196 -8.53 -8.91 2.00
N SER A 197 -8.98 -8.43 0.83
CA SER A 197 -8.15 -8.29 -0.38
C SER A 197 -7.08 -7.21 -0.24
N ALA A 198 -7.17 -6.33 0.76
CA ALA A 198 -6.14 -5.35 1.07
C ALA A 198 -4.80 -5.97 1.47
N HIS A 199 -4.77 -7.27 1.83
CA HIS A 199 -3.53 -8.01 2.14
C HIS A 199 -2.47 -7.88 1.03
N TRP A 200 -2.92 -7.79 -0.22
CA TRP A 200 -2.05 -7.77 -1.40
C TRP A 200 -1.74 -6.35 -1.91
N LEU A 201 -1.88 -5.33 -1.07
CA LEU A 201 -1.50 -3.95 -1.40
C LEU A 201 -0.13 -3.62 -0.80
N SER A 202 0.93 -3.77 -1.58
CA SER A 202 2.28 -3.48 -1.12
C SER A 202 2.54 -1.98 -0.99
N THR A 203 3.43 -1.60 -0.08
CA THR A 203 3.89 -0.20 0.04
C THR A 203 4.48 0.33 -1.27
N SER A 204 5.21 -0.51 -2.02
CA SER A 204 5.73 -0.16 -3.35
C SER A 204 4.62 0.18 -4.34
N TRP A 205 3.50 -0.57 -4.33
CA TRP A 205 2.34 -0.23 -5.15
C TRP A 205 1.69 1.08 -4.69
N ILE A 206 1.53 1.28 -3.38
CA ILE A 206 0.97 2.52 -2.82
C ILE A 206 1.80 3.75 -3.24
N ASP A 207 3.13 3.67 -3.14
CA ASP A 207 4.04 4.73 -3.57
C ASP A 207 3.90 5.02 -5.07
N LYS A 208 3.86 3.97 -5.90
CA LYS A 208 3.60 4.10 -7.34
C LYS A 208 2.25 4.80 -7.61
N MET A 209 1.20 4.50 -6.84
CA MET A 209 -0.11 5.15 -7.00
C MET A 209 -0.06 6.63 -6.59
N TYR A 210 0.64 6.96 -5.50
CA TYR A 210 0.85 8.36 -5.12
C TYR A 210 1.59 9.14 -6.21
N GLN A 211 2.64 8.56 -6.81
CA GLN A 211 3.40 9.20 -7.89
C GLN A 211 2.55 9.37 -9.16
N LYS A 212 1.71 8.39 -9.49
CA LYS A 212 0.88 8.40 -10.72
C LYS A 212 -0.34 9.32 -10.61
N TYR A 213 -0.97 9.41 -9.44
CA TYR A 213 -2.25 10.11 -9.26
C TYR A 213 -2.12 11.25 -8.26
N PRO A 214 -2.00 12.51 -8.70
CA PRO A 214 -1.96 13.67 -7.81
C PRO A 214 -3.19 13.78 -6.90
N ASN A 215 -4.36 13.34 -7.39
CA ASN A 215 -5.63 13.33 -6.66
C ASN A 215 -5.76 12.22 -5.61
N LEU A 216 -4.79 11.31 -5.49
CA LEU A 216 -4.68 10.42 -4.32
C LEU A 216 -4.13 11.23 -3.14
N HIS A 217 -4.99 11.64 -2.21
CA HIS A 217 -4.64 12.55 -1.12
C HIS A 217 -4.26 11.84 0.18
N GLY A 218 -4.58 10.56 0.31
CA GLY A 218 -4.35 9.83 1.55
C GLY A 218 -4.56 8.33 1.40
N ILE A 219 -4.18 7.62 2.44
CA ILE A 219 -4.47 6.20 2.66
C ILE A 219 -5.14 6.06 4.04
N PHE A 220 -5.97 5.03 4.19
CA PHE A 220 -6.75 4.75 5.39
C PHE A 220 -6.47 3.33 5.89
N SER A 221 -6.45 3.17 7.22
CA SER A 221 -6.19 1.92 7.94
C SER A 221 -7.26 1.67 8.98
#